data_AF-Q67QL0-F1
#
_entry.id   AF-Q67QL0-F1
#
_cell.length_a   1.000
_cell.length_b   1.000
_cell.length_c   1.000
_cell.angle_alpha   90.00
_cell.angle_beta   90.00
_cell.angle_gamma   90.00
#
_symmetry.space_group_name_H-M   'P 1'
#
loop_
_entity.id
_entity.type
_entity.pdbx_description
1 polymer ?
#
loop_
_entity_poly.entity_id
_entity_poly.type
_entity_poly.pdbx_seq_one_letter_code
_entity_poly.pdbx_strand_id
1 'polypeptide(L)'
;MEQDGRRAPGRDGGGRLTEQELYFVTRALDAELLALQKNDHYAEEMADENARRLMQEHADIHHRRVRLLLGLLDAPDDITTHAKLLLQSGEGVQAGAHD
;
A
#
# COMPACT_ATOMS: atom_id res chain seq x y z
N MET A 1 23.64 38.62 -18.80
CA MET A 1 23.08 37.25 -18.85
C MET A 1 22.82 36.84 -17.42
N GLU A 2 21.67 37.23 -16.89
CA GLU A 2 21.23 36.83 -15.55
C GLU A 2 20.50 35.49 -15.71
N GLN A 3 21.17 34.40 -15.31
CA GLN A 3 20.49 33.10 -15.20
C GLN A 3 19.71 33.12 -13.89
N ASP A 4 18.45 33.47 -14.04
CA ASP A 4 17.39 33.30 -13.06
C ASP A 4 17.36 31.82 -12.65
N GLY A 5 17.89 31.56 -11.45
CA GLY A 5 17.93 30.25 -10.84
C GLY A 5 16.50 29.80 -10.59
N ARG A 6 16.01 28.92 -11.47
CA ARG A 6 14.73 28.21 -11.32
C ARG A 6 14.68 27.56 -9.94
N ARG A 7 14.14 28.30 -8.97
CA ARG A 7 13.63 27.79 -7.70
C ARG A 7 12.60 26.73 -8.09
N ALA A 8 12.91 25.47 -7.79
CA ALA A 8 11.95 24.39 -7.89
C ALA A 8 10.70 24.79 -7.11
N PRO A 9 9.49 24.74 -7.70
CA PRO A 9 8.28 25.04 -6.98
C PRO A 9 8.00 23.88 -6.00
N GLY A 10 7.78 24.20 -4.73
CA GLY A 10 7.12 23.30 -3.79
C GLY A 10 8.03 22.46 -2.89
N ARG A 11 8.81 23.13 -2.03
CA ARG A 11 9.30 22.53 -0.77
C ARG A 11 8.99 23.47 0.41
N ASP A 12 7.75 23.93 0.48
CA ASP A 12 7.24 24.70 1.61
C ASP A 12 5.82 24.22 1.91
N GLY A 13 5.65 23.40 2.96
CA GLY A 13 4.35 22.93 3.45
C GLY A 13 4.35 21.46 3.86
N GLY A 14 4.84 21.16 5.06
CA GLY A 14 4.83 19.81 5.63
C GLY A 14 3.44 19.29 6.00
N GLY A 15 3.36 17.98 6.21
CA GLY A 15 2.38 17.36 7.09
C GLY A 15 1.41 16.36 6.46
N ARG A 16 1.08 16.49 5.17
CA ARG A 16 -0.05 15.75 4.57
C ARG A 16 0.17 15.41 3.11
N LEU A 17 -0.43 14.31 2.69
CA LEU A 17 -0.53 13.90 1.29
C LEU A 17 -1.12 15.02 0.43
N THR A 18 -0.55 15.23 -0.76
CA THR A 18 -1.15 16.06 -1.80
C THR A 18 -2.47 15.43 -2.28
N GLU A 19 -3.35 16.21 -2.91
CA GLU A 19 -4.61 15.70 -3.46
C GLU A 19 -4.39 14.57 -4.47
N GLN A 20 -3.32 14.66 -5.26
CA GLN A 20 -2.96 13.63 -6.23
C GLN A 20 -2.51 12.33 -5.53
N GLU A 21 -1.70 12.42 -4.49
CA GLU A 21 -1.27 11.25 -3.70
C GLU A 21 -2.45 10.62 -2.97
N LEU A 22 -3.32 11.44 -2.36
CA LEU A 22 -4.54 10.98 -1.71
C LEU A 22 -5.46 10.25 -2.70
N TYR A 23 -5.60 10.76 -3.93
CA TYR A 23 -6.33 10.09 -4.99
C TYR A 23 -5.73 8.71 -5.30
N PHE A 24 -4.41 8.60 -5.46
CA PHE A 24 -3.77 7.31 -5.73
C PHE A 24 -3.89 6.33 -4.57
N VAL A 25 -3.69 6.77 -3.33
CA VAL A 25 -3.85 5.93 -2.13
C VAL A 25 -5.28 5.42 -2.01
N THR A 26 -6.28 6.29 -2.23
CA THR A 26 -7.69 5.91 -2.18
C THR A 26 -8.02 4.87 -3.25
N ARG A 27 -7.57 5.09 -4.50
CA ARG A 27 -7.78 4.13 -5.60
C ARG A 27 -7.09 2.79 -5.35
N ALA A 28 -5.91 2.80 -4.72
CA ALA A 28 -5.22 1.59 -4.32
C ALA A 28 -5.98 0.85 -3.20
N LEU A 29 -6.49 1.58 -2.19
CA LEU A 29 -7.31 1.01 -1.12
C LEU A 29 -8.58 0.34 -1.68
N ASP A 30 -9.30 1.00 -2.58
CA ASP A 30 -10.49 0.43 -3.24
C ASP A 30 -10.15 -0.89 -3.95
N ALA A 31 -9.03 -0.94 -4.65
CA ALA A 31 -8.59 -2.12 -5.39
C ALA A 31 -8.21 -3.28 -4.45
N GLU A 32 -7.47 -2.99 -3.37
CA GLU A 32 -7.06 -4.00 -2.39
C GLU A 32 -8.26 -4.54 -1.60
N LEU A 33 -9.24 -3.69 -1.25
CA LEU A 33 -10.49 -4.12 -0.61
C LEU A 33 -11.34 -5.00 -1.53
N LEU A 34 -11.43 -4.66 -2.82
CA LEU A 34 -12.13 -5.49 -3.80
C LEU A 34 -11.45 -6.86 -3.98
N ALA A 35 -10.12 -6.90 -3.94
CA ALA A 35 -9.37 -8.15 -4.05
C ALA A 35 -9.56 -9.03 -2.80
N LEU A 36 -9.56 -8.43 -1.59
CA LEU A 36 -9.90 -9.12 -0.35
C LEU A 36 -11.27 -9.79 -0.42
N GLN A 37 -12.30 -9.01 -0.76
CA GLN A 37 -13.67 -9.52 -0.87
C GLN A 37 -13.78 -10.70 -1.84
N LYS A 38 -13.05 -10.65 -2.96
CA LYS A 38 -13.03 -11.74 -3.93
C LYS A 38 -12.35 -12.99 -3.39
N ASN A 39 -11.20 -12.85 -2.75
CA ASN A 39 -10.48 -13.99 -2.20
C ASN A 39 -11.26 -14.65 -1.06
N ASP A 40 -11.87 -13.86 -0.17
CA ASP A 40 -12.72 -14.38 0.90
C ASP A 40 -13.92 -15.14 0.32
N HIS A 41 -14.62 -14.54 -0.66
CA HIS A 41 -15.73 -15.21 -1.33
C HIS A 41 -15.30 -16.51 -2.04
N TYR A 42 -14.18 -16.50 -2.76
CA TYR A 42 -13.68 -17.71 -3.42
C TYR A 42 -13.23 -18.78 -2.42
N ALA A 43 -12.64 -18.40 -1.29
CA ALA A 43 -12.30 -19.34 -0.22
C ALA A 43 -13.55 -20.03 0.35
N GLU A 44 -14.64 -19.31 0.53
CA GLU A 44 -15.92 -19.84 1.02
C GLU A 44 -16.57 -20.82 0.03
N GLU A 45 -16.53 -20.51 -1.26
CA GLU A 45 -17.14 -21.34 -2.32
C GLU A 45 -16.28 -22.58 -2.71
N MET A 46 -15.00 -22.60 -2.33
CA MET A 46 -14.09 -23.68 -2.69
C MET A 46 -14.27 -24.94 -1.84
N ALA A 47 -14.48 -26.08 -2.50
CA ALA A 47 -14.49 -27.40 -1.86
C ALA A 47 -13.08 -27.95 -1.60
N ASP A 48 -12.11 -27.59 -2.45
CA ASP A 48 -10.71 -28.02 -2.31
C ASP A 48 -10.01 -27.22 -1.19
N GLU A 49 -9.49 -27.96 -0.21
CA GLU A 49 -8.84 -27.39 0.98
C GLU A 49 -7.54 -26.65 0.65
N ASN A 50 -6.76 -27.13 -0.31
CA ASN A 50 -5.51 -26.48 -0.70
C ASN A 50 -5.80 -25.19 -1.48
N ALA A 51 -6.79 -25.21 -2.36
CA ALA A 51 -7.23 -24.02 -3.08
C ALA A 51 -7.77 -22.96 -2.11
N ARG A 52 -8.54 -23.38 -1.09
CA ARG A 52 -9.03 -22.49 -0.03
C ARG A 52 -7.89 -21.83 0.73
N ARG A 53 -6.88 -22.59 1.15
CA ARG A 53 -5.70 -22.04 1.84
C ARG A 53 -4.95 -21.03 0.97
N LEU A 54 -4.79 -21.32 -0.32
CA LEU A 54 -4.15 -20.39 -1.24
C LEU A 54 -4.92 -19.06 -1.34
N MET A 55 -6.27 -19.10 -1.38
CA MET A 55 -7.08 -17.88 -1.35
C MET A 55 -6.91 -17.09 -0.05
N GLN A 56 -6.82 -17.79 1.10
CA GLN A 56 -6.57 -17.15 2.40
C GLN A 56 -5.18 -16.50 2.46
N GLU A 57 -4.14 -17.17 1.94
CA GLU A 57 -2.79 -16.61 1.84
C GLU A 57 -2.76 -15.36 0.95
N HIS A 58 -3.53 -15.36 -0.15
CA HIS A 58 -3.70 -14.18 -0.98
C HIS A 58 -4.44 -13.06 -0.24
N ALA A 59 -5.50 -13.37 0.51
CA ALA A 59 -6.20 -12.40 1.35
C ALA A 59 -5.25 -11.74 2.37
N ASP A 60 -4.37 -12.51 3.00
CA ASP A 60 -3.36 -11.98 3.93
C ASP A 60 -2.42 -10.97 3.27
N ILE A 61 -2.03 -11.17 2.01
CA ILE A 61 -1.22 -10.21 1.24
C ILE A 61 -1.98 -8.89 1.07
N HIS A 62 -3.25 -8.95 0.67
CA HIS A 62 -4.05 -7.74 0.48
C HIS A 62 -4.32 -7.04 1.82
N HIS A 63 -4.53 -7.78 2.91
CA HIS A 63 -4.65 -7.21 4.25
C HIS A 63 -3.39 -6.43 4.67
N ARG A 64 -2.20 -7.00 4.43
CA ARG A 64 -0.94 -6.29 4.67
C ARG A 64 -0.87 -5.00 3.86
N ARG A 65 -1.21 -5.04 2.57
CA ARG A 65 -1.22 -3.85 1.71
C ARG A 65 -2.21 -2.79 2.14
N VAL A 66 -3.41 -3.17 2.58
CA VAL A 66 -4.39 -2.24 3.15
C VAL A 66 -3.81 -1.53 4.37
N ARG A 67 -3.18 -2.27 5.30
CA ARG A 67 -2.54 -1.66 6.49
C ARG A 67 -1.45 -0.67 6.10
N LEU A 68 -0.62 -1.02 5.11
CA LEU A 68 0.42 -0.12 4.60
C LEU A 68 -0.18 1.16 4.02
N LEU A 69 -1.21 1.04 3.18
CA LEU A 69 -1.89 2.18 2.56
C LEU A 69 -2.60 3.07 3.58
N LEU A 70 -3.22 2.48 4.61
CA LEU A 70 -3.79 3.24 5.73
C LEU A 70 -2.69 3.95 6.53
N GLY A 71 -1.56 3.30 6.78
CA GLY A 71 -0.40 3.92 7.42
C GLY A 71 0.13 5.13 6.65
N LEU A 72 0.03 5.15 5.32
CA LEU A 72 0.37 6.32 4.49
C LEU A 72 -0.60 7.49 4.68
N LEU A 73 -1.87 7.22 5.00
CA LEU A 73 -2.85 8.29 5.28
C LEU A 73 -2.61 8.95 6.64
N ASP A 74 -2.12 8.17 7.61
CA ASP A 74 -1.84 8.64 8.98
C ASP A 74 -0.42 9.24 9.11
N ALA A 75 0.42 9.11 8.08
CA ALA A 75 1.80 9.57 8.08
C ALA A 75 1.90 11.11 8.01
N PRO A 76 2.77 11.73 8.83
CA PRO A 76 2.98 13.18 8.82
C PRO A 76 3.90 13.67 7.69
N ASP A 77 4.53 12.77 6.93
CA ASP A 77 5.55 13.08 5.93
C ASP A 77 5.11 12.71 4.50
N ASP A 78 5.86 13.19 3.50
CA ASP A 78 5.73 12.84 2.09
C ASP A 78 5.67 11.31 1.88
N ILE A 79 4.68 10.88 1.09
CA ILE A 79 4.37 9.47 0.78
C ILE A 79 5.59 8.69 0.33
N THR A 80 6.52 9.34 -0.38
CA THR A 80 7.70 8.72 -0.96
C THR A 80 8.71 8.31 0.12
N THR A 81 8.78 9.10 1.20
CA THR A 81 9.63 8.81 2.35
C THR A 81 9.02 7.70 3.19
N HIS A 82 7.72 7.76 3.44
CA HIS A 82 7.01 6.76 4.25
C HIS A 82 6.89 5.40 3.53
N ALA A 83 6.60 5.38 2.22
CA ALA A 83 6.56 4.15 1.44
C ALA A 83 7.91 3.43 1.43
N LYS A 84 9.03 4.17 1.37
CA LYS A 84 10.37 3.59 1.49
C LYS A 84 10.64 3.00 2.88
N LEU A 85 10.24 3.69 3.94
CA LEU A 85 10.39 3.20 5.32
C LEU A 85 9.55 1.94 5.56
N LEU A 86 8.32 1.89 5.04
CA LEU A 86 7.43 0.73 5.12
C LEU A 86 7.95 -0.48 4.32
N LEU A 87 8.58 -0.24 3.17
CA LEU A 87 9.22 -1.32 2.40
C LEU A 87 10.51 -1.83 3.10
N GLN A 88 11.22 -0.95 3.81
CA GLN A 88 12.45 -1.29 4.55
C GLN A 88 12.19 -1.94 5.92
N SER A 89 11.07 -1.62 6.59
CA SER A 89 10.70 -2.20 7.89
C SER A 89 10.21 -3.65 7.79
N GLY A 90 10.13 -4.22 6.58
CA GLY A 90 9.85 -5.64 6.38
C GLY A 90 8.38 -6.03 6.52
N GLU A 91 7.46 -5.09 6.77
CA GLU A 91 6.01 -5.38 6.75
C GLU A 91 5.50 -5.78 5.34
N GLY A 92 6.31 -5.54 4.30
CA GLY A 92 6.07 -5.99 2.93
C GLY A 92 6.83 -7.25 2.49
N VAL A 93 7.74 -7.81 3.30
CA VAL A 93 8.57 -8.97 2.93
C VAL A 93 8.76 -9.89 4.13
N GLN A 94 7.71 -10.62 4.51
CA GLN A 94 7.91 -12.01 4.92
C GLN A 94 7.54 -12.89 3.72
N ALA A 95 8.43 -12.92 2.74
CA ALA A 95 8.55 -14.10 1.90
C ALA A 95 9.11 -15.18 2.83
N GLY A 96 8.33 -16.25 3.04
CA GLY A 96 8.72 -17.37 3.88
C GLY A 96 10.11 -17.87 3.49
N ALA A 97 11.08 -17.59 4.35
CA ALA A 97 12.26 -18.40 4.49
C ALA A 97 11.98 -19.36 5.65
N HIS A 98 11.54 -20.58 5.34
CA HIS A 98 11.91 -21.77 6.09
C HIS A 98 11.43 -23.03 5.36
N ASP A 99 12.44 -23.77 4.88
CA ASP A 99 12.54 -25.21 4.55
C ASP A 99 11.31 -26.00 4.08
#